data_AF-A0A6N2K362-F1
#
_entry.id   AF-A0A6N2K362-F1
#
_cell.length_a   1.000
_cell.length_b   1.000
_cell.length_c   1.000
_cell.angle_alpha   90.00
_cell.angle_beta   90.00
_cell.angle_gamma   90.00
#
_symmetry.space_group_name_H-M   'P 1'
#
loop_
_entity.id
_entity.type
_entity.pdbx_description
1 polymer ?
#
loop_
_entity_poly.entity_id
_entity_poly.type
_entity_poly.pdbx_seq_one_letter_code
_entity_poly.pdbx_strand_id
1 'polypeptide(L)'
;MTQYICGKEEDSLVYEAIADGLSQVLGLRLEVEDSLINFYRQDNGEKLLIPSELFAALQEQTQRAESAEERARLAELEAQKLRDRLATLGIEP
;
A
#
# COMPACT_ATOMS: atom_id res chain seq x y z
N MET A 1 -4.45 -50.06 23.37
CA MET A 1 -3.30 -49.16 23.26
C MET A 1 -2.49 -49.52 22.03
N THR A 2 -2.67 -48.79 20.93
CA THR A 2 -1.55 -48.57 19.99
C THR A 2 -1.85 -47.28 19.26
N GLN A 3 -1.18 -46.21 19.68
CA GLN A 3 -1.17 -44.93 18.98
C GLN A 3 -0.46 -45.15 17.63
N TYR A 4 -1.13 -44.84 16.53
CA TYR A 4 -0.45 -44.67 15.25
C TYR A 4 0.13 -43.26 15.22
N ILE A 5 1.38 -43.15 15.68
CA ILE A 5 2.27 -42.07 15.30
C ILE A 5 2.70 -42.39 13.86
N CYS A 6 2.01 -41.82 12.88
CA CYS A 6 2.49 -41.71 11.51
C CYS A 6 2.85 -40.22 11.37
N GLY A 7 4.13 -39.86 11.52
CA GLY A 7 5.16 -40.18 10.54
C GLY A 7 4.96 -39.22 9.38
N LYS A 8 5.41 -37.97 9.53
CA LYS A 8 5.42 -37.01 8.42
C LYS A 8 6.39 -37.53 7.37
N GLU A 9 5.92 -37.81 6.17
CA GLU A 9 6.76 -37.80 4.97
C GLU A 9 5.91 -37.89 3.69
N GLU A 10 6.37 -37.16 2.68
CA GLU A 10 5.80 -36.89 1.36
C GLU A 10 4.75 -35.76 1.31
N ASP A 11 5.25 -34.54 1.09
CA ASP A 11 4.53 -33.43 0.47
C ASP A 11 4.03 -33.86 -0.92
N SER A 12 3.05 -34.75 -0.94
CA SER A 12 2.19 -34.93 -2.10
C SER A 12 1.52 -33.58 -2.30
N LEU A 13 1.87 -32.89 -3.39
CA LEU A 13 1.17 -31.70 -3.87
C LEU A 13 -0.25 -32.12 -4.26
N VAL A 14 -1.08 -32.45 -3.27
CA VAL A 14 -2.48 -32.79 -3.46
C VAL A 14 -3.17 -31.49 -3.82
N TYR A 15 -3.73 -31.46 -5.02
CA TYR A 15 -4.52 -30.33 -5.46
C TYR A 15 -5.77 -30.23 -4.57
N GLU A 16 -5.82 -29.19 -3.74
CA GLU A 16 -7.02 -28.80 -3.03
C GLU A 16 -7.77 -27.73 -3.85
N ALA A 17 -8.96 -28.10 -4.32
CA ALA A 17 -9.82 -27.18 -5.05
C ALA A 17 -10.34 -26.09 -4.10
N ILE A 18 -10.15 -24.83 -4.47
CA ILE A 18 -10.71 -23.70 -3.76
C ILE A 18 -12.13 -23.47 -4.29
N ALA A 19 -13.14 -23.88 -3.54
CA ALA A 19 -14.55 -23.80 -3.97
C ALA A 19 -15.21 -22.45 -3.66
N ASP A 20 -14.70 -21.73 -2.66
CA ASP A 20 -15.22 -20.48 -2.10
C ASP A 20 -14.41 -19.24 -2.50
N GLY A 21 -13.40 -19.42 -3.35
CA GLY A 21 -12.45 -18.37 -3.72
C GLY A 21 -11.54 -17.96 -2.56
N LEU A 22 -11.38 -18.75 -1.49
CA LEU A 22 -10.51 -18.44 -0.35
C LEU A 22 -9.37 -19.45 -0.26
N SER A 23 -8.15 -18.99 -0.54
CA SER A 23 -6.94 -19.77 -0.30
C SER A 23 -6.47 -19.58 1.14
N GLN A 24 -6.74 -20.54 2.01
CA GLN A 24 -6.22 -20.54 3.38
C GLN A 24 -4.69 -20.68 3.43
N VAL A 25 -4.11 -21.44 2.48
CA VAL A 25 -2.65 -21.65 2.39
C VAL A 25 -1.93 -20.36 2.03
N LEU A 26 -2.50 -19.56 1.12
CA LEU A 26 -1.90 -18.30 0.70
C LEU A 26 -2.40 -17.10 1.52
N GLY A 27 -3.45 -17.27 2.33
CA GLY A 27 -4.13 -16.17 3.02
C GLY A 27 -4.75 -15.18 2.04
N LEU A 28 -5.29 -15.66 0.92
CA LEU A 28 -5.81 -14.84 -0.18
C LEU A 28 -7.28 -15.13 -0.45
N ARG A 29 -8.01 -14.08 -0.82
CA ARG A 29 -9.34 -14.15 -1.40
C ARG A 29 -9.24 -13.80 -2.89
N LEU A 30 -9.79 -14.65 -3.73
CA LEU A 30 -9.85 -14.51 -5.17
C LEU A 30 -11.27 -14.07 -5.53
N GLU A 31 -11.42 -12.91 -6.16
CA GLU A 31 -12.69 -12.49 -6.74
C GLU A 31 -12.53 -12.36 -8.25
N VAL A 32 -13.43 -13.02 -8.98
CA VAL A 32 -13.46 -12.94 -10.45
C VAL A 32 -14.27 -11.71 -10.83
N GLU A 33 -13.62 -10.77 -11.50
CA GLU A 33 -14.25 -9.57 -12.04
C GLU A 33 -14.03 -9.55 -13.55
N ASP A 34 -15.13 -9.63 -14.30
CA ASP A 34 -15.20 -9.79 -15.76
C ASP A 34 -14.40 -10.99 -16.30
N SER A 35 -13.10 -10.83 -16.50
CA SER A 35 -12.18 -11.85 -17.01
C SER A 35 -10.84 -11.82 -16.29
N LEU A 36 -10.75 -11.08 -15.18
CA LEU A 36 -9.58 -10.94 -14.35
C LEU A 36 -9.85 -11.52 -12.96
N ILE A 37 -8.82 -12.09 -12.36
CA ILE A 37 -8.85 -12.57 -10.99
C ILE A 37 -8.19 -11.50 -10.13
N ASN A 38 -9.00 -10.84 -9.31
CA ASN A 38 -8.53 -9.92 -8.31
C ASN A 38 -8.09 -10.71 -7.08
N PHE A 39 -6.86 -10.44 -6.62
CA PHE A 39 -6.34 -11.02 -5.39
C PHE A 39 -6.53 -10.03 -4.25
N TYR A 40 -7.09 -10.49 -3.14
CA TYR A 40 -7.23 -9.73 -1.91
C TYR A 40 -6.55 -10.49 -0.78
N ARG A 41 -5.97 -9.79 0.17
CA ARG A 41 -5.45 -10.41 1.40
C ARG A 41 -6.63 -10.76 2.32
N GLN A 42 -6.62 -11.97 2.86
CA GLN A 42 -7.64 -12.41 3.81
C GLN A 42 -7.57 -11.64 5.14
N ASP A 43 -6.37 -11.22 5.55
CA ASP A 43 -6.13 -10.59 6.85
C ASP A 43 -6.82 -9.22 7.00
N ASN A 44 -6.77 -8.41 5.95
CA ASN A 44 -7.23 -7.01 5.99
C ASN A 44 -8.18 -6.63 4.84
N GLY A 45 -8.43 -7.55 3.90
CA GLY A 45 -9.28 -7.30 2.74
C GLY A 45 -8.65 -6.38 1.69
N GLU A 46 -7.37 -6.01 1.83
CA GLU A 46 -6.72 -5.14 0.85
C GLU A 46 -6.49 -5.90 -0.45
N LYS A 47 -6.86 -5.27 -1.57
CA LYS A 47 -6.54 -5.76 -2.91
C LYS A 47 -5.02 -5.77 -3.06
N LEU A 48 -4.44 -6.94 -3.37
CA LEU A 48 -3.07 -7.05 -3.81
C LEU A 48 -2.96 -6.41 -5.18
N LEU A 49 -2.65 -5.12 -5.16
CA LEU A 49 -2.22 -4.38 -6.33
C LEU A 49 -1.00 -5.09 -6.91
N ILE A 50 -1.01 -5.33 -8.22
CA ILE A 50 0.18 -5.86 -8.90
C ILE A 50 1.35 -4.88 -8.73
N PRO A 51 2.61 -5.33 -8.79
CA PRO A 51 3.78 -4.46 -8.52
C PRO A 51 3.78 -3.15 -9.31
N SER A 52 3.24 -3.13 -10.53
CA SER A 52 3.07 -1.94 -11.35
C SER A 52 2.04 -0.94 -10.80
N GLU A 53 0.94 -1.42 -10.24
CA GLU A 53 -0.09 -0.59 -9.60
C GLU A 53 0.40 -0.02 -8.26
N LEU A 54 1.13 -0.83 -7.49
CA LEU A 54 1.79 -0.36 -6.26
C LEU A 54 2.82 0.74 -6.57
N PHE A 55 3.61 0.56 -7.62
CA PHE A 55 4.57 1.56 -8.07
C PHE A 55 3.89 2.85 -8.54
N ALA A 56 2.78 2.75 -9.28
CA ALA A 56 2.00 3.91 -9.70
C ALA A 56 1.43 4.69 -8.50
N ALA A 57 0.88 3.98 -7.51
CA ALA A 57 0.37 4.60 -6.28
C ALA A 57 1.49 5.28 -5.48
N LEU A 58 2.67 4.67 -5.39
CA LEU A 58 3.83 5.27 -4.74
C LEU A 58 4.27 6.55 -5.47
N GLN A 59 4.36 6.51 -6.80
CA GLN A 59 4.74 7.67 -7.61
C GLN A 59 3.77 8.84 -7.44
N GLU A 60 2.47 8.56 -7.41
CA GLU A 60 1.44 9.58 -7.19
C GLU A 60 1.59 10.21 -5.80
N GLN A 61 1.81 9.41 -4.77
CA GLN A 61 2.04 9.91 -3.41
C GLN A 61 3.31 10.76 -3.32
N THR A 62 4.40 10.32 -3.95
CA THR A 62 5.66 11.09 -4.02
C THR A 62 5.44 12.44 -4.70
N GLN A 63 4.78 12.48 -5.86
CA GLN A 63 4.50 13.73 -6.56
C GLN A 63 3.64 14.69 -5.74
N ARG A 64 2.64 14.16 -5.01
CA ARG A 64 1.82 14.97 -4.11
C ARG A 64 2.66 15.57 -2.99
N ALA A 65 3.52 14.78 -2.36
CA ALA A 65 4.41 15.22 -1.29
C ALA A 65 5.39 16.30 -1.79
N GLU A 66 6.05 16.07 -2.92
CA GLU A 66 6.96 17.05 -3.55
C GLU A 66 6.22 18.36 -3.88
N SER A 67 5.01 18.27 -4.44
CA SER A 67 4.21 19.47 -4.73
C SER A 67 3.82 20.25 -3.47
N ALA A 68 3.62 19.56 -2.35
CA ALA A 68 3.25 20.18 -1.09
C ALA A 68 4.46 20.84 -0.44
N GLU A 69 5.62 20.19 -0.49
CA GLU A 69 6.88 20.72 -0.01
C GLU A 69 7.30 21.97 -0.79
N GLU A 70 7.22 21.95 -2.12
CA GLU A 70 7.55 23.11 -2.94
C GLU A 70 6.61 24.29 -2.64
N ARG A 71 5.32 24.04 -2.47
CA ARG A 71 4.35 25.07 -2.08
C ARG A 71 4.66 25.64 -0.70
N ALA A 72 5.02 24.81 0.27
CA ALA A 72 5.42 25.25 1.60
C ALA A 72 6.68 26.12 1.54
N ARG A 73 7.68 25.70 0.77
CA ARG A 73 8.94 26.44 0.59
C ARG A 73 8.73 27.81 -0.04
N LEU A 74 7.89 27.89 -1.07
CA LEU A 74 7.54 29.16 -1.70
C LEU A 74 6.80 30.09 -0.73
N ALA A 75 5.83 29.55 0.01
CA ALA A 75 5.10 30.32 1.02
C ALA A 75 6.02 30.83 2.15
N GLU A 76 6.97 30.02 2.61
CA GLU A 76 7.98 30.43 3.59
C GLU A 76 8.88 31.55 3.06
N LEU A 77 9.33 31.43 1.79
CA LEU A 77 10.15 32.46 1.17
C LEU A 77 9.40 33.79 1.03
N GLU A 78 8.13 33.75 0.64
CA GLU A 78 7.28 34.93 0.56
C GLU A 78 7.03 35.55 1.93
N ALA A 79 6.72 34.72 2.93
CA ALA A 79 6.56 35.15 4.31
C ALA A 79 7.84 35.82 4.83
N GLN A 80 9.01 35.24 4.56
CA GLN A 80 10.29 35.82 4.97
C GLN A 80 10.53 37.17 4.29
N LYS A 81 10.32 37.28 2.97
CA LYS A 81 10.44 38.55 2.24
C LYS A 81 9.49 39.62 2.78
N LEU A 82 8.27 39.24 3.13
CA LEU A 82 7.30 40.15 3.74
C LEU A 82 7.78 40.62 5.11
N ARG A 83 8.28 39.70 5.95
CA ARG A 83 8.86 40.03 7.25
C ARG A 83 10.06 40.97 7.13
N ASP A 84 10.97 40.70 6.22
CA ASP A 84 12.14 41.55 5.97
C ASP A 84 11.71 42.94 5.49
N ARG A 85 10.69 43.02 4.65
CA ARG A 85 10.13 44.30 4.17
C ARG A 85 9.44 45.08 5.28
N LEU A 86 8.68 44.41 6.15
CA LEU A 86 8.05 45.02 7.33
C LEU A 86 9.12 45.54 8.31
N ALA A 87 10.16 44.74 8.57
CA ALA A 87 11.29 45.15 9.41
C ALA A 87 12.02 46.37 8.84
N THR A 88 12.22 46.42 7.51
CA THR A 88 12.84 47.58 6.83
C THR A 88 11.98 48.84 6.95
N LEU A 89 10.66 48.70 7.02
CA LEU A 89 9.72 49.81 7.22
C LEU A 89 9.58 50.23 8.69
N GLY A 90 10.32 49.60 9.61
CA GLY A 90 10.25 49.87 11.05
C GLY A 90 8.92 49.44 11.68
N ILE A 91 8.18 48.57 11.00
CA ILE A 91 6.94 47.98 11.50
C ILE A 91 7.33 46.64 12.11
N GLU A 92 7.57 46.62 13.42
CA GLU A 92 7.73 45.37 14.15
C GLU A 92 6.39 44.61 14.12
N PRO A 93 6.38 43.31 13.77
CA PRO A 93 5.17 42.49 13.79
C PRO A 93 4.67 42.20 15.21
#